data_AF-A0A3E2CB45-F1
#
_entry.id   AF-A0A3E2CB45-F1
#
_cell.length_a   1.000
_cell.length_b   1.000
_cell.length_c   1.000
_cell.angle_alpha   90.00
_cell.angle_beta   90.00
_cell.angle_gamma   90.00
#
_symmetry.space_group_name_H-M   'P 1'
#
loop_
_entity.id
_entity.type
_entity.pdbx_description
1 polymer ?
#
loop_
_entity_poly.entity_id
_entity_poly.type
_entity_poly.pdbx_seq_one_letter_code
_entity_poly.pdbx_strand_id
1 'polypeptide(L)'
;DLAANNLELLVVDTCAPHQLNDGQYAARRMMCQEAAQALNVSSLRAVADSISNSEDSQQTLQDTLNRVQKLGGETMMRRVRHVVTEINRVREFVEAFHKTDITLAGELMNQSHNSLRDDYEVTIPELDTAVDVARNEGAYGARMTGGGFGGSIIALVDTNRAKPIAQAIADEFAKRGFAAPRALSAVPSSSGERIL
;
A
#
# COMPACT_ATOMS: atom_id res chain seq x y z
N ASP A 1 1.85 14.68 14.32
CA ASP A 1 1.36 13.97 15.51
C ASP A 1 -0.10 13.63 15.28
N LEU A 2 -0.47 12.35 15.29
CA LEU A 2 -1.86 11.91 15.02
C LEU A 2 -2.79 12.30 16.18
N ALA A 3 -2.33 12.10 17.42
CA ALA A 3 -3.15 12.39 18.60
C ALA A 3 -3.49 13.88 18.69
N ALA A 4 -2.53 14.76 18.36
CA ALA A 4 -2.77 16.20 18.27
C ALA A 4 -3.82 16.61 17.22
N ASN A 5 -4.15 15.73 16.27
CA ASN A 5 -5.15 15.95 15.24
C ASN A 5 -6.42 15.11 15.45
N ASN A 6 -6.60 14.49 16.62
CA ASN A 6 -7.70 13.55 16.93
C ASN A 6 -7.75 12.33 15.98
N LEU A 7 -6.59 11.92 15.46
CA LEU A 7 -6.44 10.79 14.57
C LEU A 7 -5.83 9.60 15.30
N GLU A 8 -6.11 8.42 14.77
CA GLU A 8 -5.56 7.15 15.19
C GLU A 8 -5.15 6.33 13.96
N LEU A 9 -4.05 5.59 14.07
CA LEU A 9 -3.67 4.59 13.09
C LEU A 9 -4.12 3.22 13.58
N LEU A 10 -5.27 2.78 13.06
CA LEU A 10 -5.78 1.43 13.31
C LEU A 10 -4.94 0.43 12.53
N VAL A 11 -4.44 -0.61 13.19
CA VAL A 11 -3.78 -1.76 12.55
C VAL A 11 -4.64 -2.99 12.78
N VAL A 12 -4.94 -3.73 11.71
CA VAL A 12 -5.69 -4.99 11.78
C VAL A 12 -4.90 -6.09 11.12
N ASP A 13 -4.41 -7.04 11.93
CA ASP A 13 -3.88 -8.31 11.44
C ASP A 13 -5.06 -9.20 11.02
N THR A 14 -5.08 -9.57 9.74
CA THR A 14 -6.13 -10.42 9.16
C THR A 14 -6.07 -11.84 9.71
N CYS A 15 -4.93 -12.26 10.27
CA CYS A 15 -4.68 -13.66 10.64
C CYS A 15 -4.93 -14.64 9.49
N ALA A 16 -4.90 -14.16 8.24
CA ALA A 16 -5.07 -14.98 7.06
C ALA A 16 -3.90 -15.98 6.96
N PRO A 17 -4.17 -17.25 6.60
CA PRO A 17 -3.13 -18.23 6.41
C PRO A 17 -2.24 -17.80 5.25
N HIS A 18 -0.94 -17.70 5.49
CA HIS A 18 0.04 -17.42 4.44
C HIS A 18 1.30 -18.25 4.69
N GLN A 19 1.95 -18.67 3.61
CA GLN A 19 3.25 -19.33 3.69
C GLN A 19 4.34 -18.29 3.56
N LEU A 20 5.11 -18.11 4.64
CA LEU A 20 6.37 -17.37 4.56
C LEU A 20 7.29 -18.06 3.55
N ASN A 21 7.76 -17.31 2.55
CA ASN A 21 8.69 -17.76 1.50
C ASN A 21 8.12 -18.73 0.43
N ASP A 22 6.86 -18.58 0.05
CA ASP A 22 6.27 -19.27 -1.11
C ASP A 22 6.86 -18.85 -2.49
N GLY A 23 7.82 -17.93 -2.49
CA GLY A 23 8.50 -17.43 -3.69
C GLY A 23 7.82 -16.21 -4.34
N GLN A 24 6.61 -15.82 -3.93
CA GLN A 24 5.88 -14.73 -4.56
C GLN A 24 6.60 -13.37 -4.42
N TYR A 25 7.12 -13.09 -3.23
CA TYR A 25 7.91 -11.88 -2.99
C TYR A 25 9.18 -11.85 -3.86
N ALA A 26 9.89 -12.98 -3.95
CA ALA A 26 11.09 -13.10 -4.78
C ALA A 26 10.76 -12.89 -6.27
N ALA A 27 9.63 -13.42 -6.75
CA ALA A 27 9.16 -13.19 -8.12
C ALA A 27 8.91 -11.70 -8.42
N ARG A 28 8.31 -10.94 -7.48
CA ARG A 28 8.14 -9.48 -7.65
C ARG A 28 9.48 -8.76 -7.75
N ARG A 29 10.43 -9.11 -6.89
CA ARG A 29 11.79 -8.55 -6.94
C ARG A 29 12.49 -8.83 -8.26
N MET A 30 12.46 -10.08 -8.74
CA MET A 30 13.07 -10.46 -10.02
C MET A 30 12.45 -9.69 -11.19
N MET A 31 11.11 -9.58 -11.24
CA MET A 31 10.44 -8.84 -12.31
C MET A 31 10.82 -7.35 -12.34
N CYS A 32 10.99 -6.72 -11.17
CA CYS A 32 11.49 -5.35 -11.10
C CYS A 32 12.94 -5.22 -11.58
N GLN A 33 13.78 -6.23 -11.35
CA GLN A 33 15.17 -6.26 -11.83
C GLN A 33 15.22 -6.44 -13.35
N GLU A 34 14.43 -7.36 -13.89
CA GLU A 34 14.29 -7.58 -15.34
C GLU A 34 13.78 -6.32 -16.05
N ALA A 35 12.78 -5.64 -15.48
CA ALA A 35 12.27 -4.38 -16.03
C ALA A 35 13.33 -3.27 -16.05
N ALA A 36 14.12 -3.14 -14.97
CA ALA A 36 15.21 -2.17 -14.91
C ALA A 36 16.29 -2.49 -15.97
N GLN A 37 16.63 -3.77 -16.14
CA GLN A 37 17.57 -4.21 -17.17
C GLN A 37 17.04 -3.93 -18.58
N ALA A 38 15.77 -4.24 -18.86
CA ALA A 38 15.13 -3.99 -20.16
C ALA A 38 15.08 -2.49 -20.52
N LEU A 39 14.91 -1.63 -19.51
CA LEU A 39 14.95 -0.18 -19.68
C LEU A 39 16.37 0.40 -19.73
N ASN A 40 17.41 -0.42 -19.47
CA ASN A 40 18.81 -0.02 -19.36
C ASN A 40 19.03 1.06 -18.28
N VAL A 41 18.46 0.83 -17.09
CA VAL A 41 18.59 1.71 -15.92
C VAL A 41 19.09 0.93 -14.71
N SER A 42 19.72 1.61 -13.76
CA SER A 42 20.22 0.98 -12.53
C SER A 42 19.10 0.47 -11.61
N SER A 43 17.95 1.12 -11.64
CA SER A 43 16.77 0.76 -10.85
C SER A 43 15.52 1.46 -11.38
N LEU A 44 14.34 0.94 -11.01
CA LEU A 44 13.07 1.61 -11.30
C LEU A 44 12.91 2.96 -10.56
N ARG A 45 13.72 3.23 -9.54
CA ARG A 45 13.79 4.56 -8.91
C ARG A 45 14.32 5.63 -9.88
N ALA A 46 15.32 5.29 -10.69
CA ALA A 46 15.84 6.22 -11.70
C ALA A 46 14.76 6.57 -12.75
N VAL A 47 13.91 5.60 -13.09
CA VAL A 47 12.75 5.81 -13.98
C VAL A 47 11.74 6.76 -13.33
N ALA A 48 11.37 6.50 -12.07
CA ALA A 48 10.45 7.35 -11.33
C ALA A 48 10.96 8.80 -11.21
N ASP A 49 12.25 8.99 -10.91
CA ASP A 49 12.85 10.32 -10.81
C ASP A 49 12.90 11.03 -12.17
N SER A 50 13.19 10.31 -13.26
CA SER A 50 13.14 10.87 -14.61
C SER A 50 11.74 11.33 -15.00
N ILE A 51 10.70 10.59 -14.63
CA ILE A 51 9.30 10.93 -14.90
C ILE A 51 8.89 12.16 -14.09
N SER A 52 9.19 12.18 -12.78
CA SER A 52 8.86 13.31 -11.90
C SER A 52 9.52 14.63 -12.34
N ASN A 53 10.69 14.57 -13.00
CA ASN A 53 11.43 15.76 -13.46
C ASN A 53 11.12 16.16 -14.91
N SER A 54 10.27 15.42 -15.62
CA SER A 54 9.88 15.73 -17.00
C SER A 54 8.87 16.89 -17.06
N GLU A 55 8.81 17.60 -18.19
CA GLU A 55 7.84 18.67 -18.41
C GLU A 55 6.38 18.15 -18.39
N ASP A 56 6.16 16.95 -18.91
CA ASP A 56 4.89 16.24 -18.88
C ASP A 56 5.07 14.84 -18.29
N SER A 57 4.87 14.74 -16.98
CA SER A 57 5.04 13.51 -16.22
C SER A 57 4.01 12.43 -16.61
N GLN A 58 2.80 12.83 -17.00
CA GLN A 58 1.75 11.90 -17.40
C GLN A 58 2.09 11.24 -18.74
N GLN A 59 2.46 12.04 -19.74
CA GLN A 59 2.86 11.54 -21.05
C GLN A 59 4.13 10.70 -20.94
N THR A 60 5.14 11.16 -20.19
CA THR A 60 6.40 10.43 -19.99
C THR A 60 6.18 9.08 -19.29
N LEU A 61 5.27 9.03 -18.31
CA LEU A 61 4.85 7.77 -17.68
C LEU A 61 4.21 6.84 -18.71
N GLN A 62 3.24 7.33 -19.49
CA GLN A 62 2.53 6.51 -20.47
C GLN A 62 3.49 5.94 -21.54
N ASP A 63 4.42 6.75 -22.04
CA ASP A 63 5.42 6.31 -23.01
C ASP A 63 6.38 5.26 -22.43
N THR A 64 6.77 5.45 -21.16
CA THR A 64 7.57 4.46 -20.43
C THR A 64 6.81 3.14 -20.29
N LEU A 65 5.54 3.17 -19.90
CA LEU A 65 4.71 1.97 -19.75
C LEU A 65 4.51 1.26 -21.08
N ASN A 66 4.22 1.99 -22.16
CA ASN A 66 4.12 1.43 -23.51
C ASN A 66 5.42 0.73 -23.94
N ARG A 67 6.58 1.31 -23.59
CA ARG A 67 7.89 0.70 -23.85
C ARG A 67 8.10 -0.56 -23.03
N VAL A 68 7.81 -0.55 -21.73
CA VAL A 68 7.93 -1.74 -20.87
C VAL A 68 7.01 -2.86 -21.36
N GLN A 69 5.78 -2.53 -21.74
CA GLN A 69 4.83 -3.52 -22.27
C GLN A 69 5.37 -4.22 -23.52
N LYS A 70 6.01 -3.48 -24.43
CA LYS A 70 6.65 -4.05 -25.63
C LYS A 70 7.85 -4.94 -25.31
N LEU A 71 8.58 -4.64 -24.23
CA LEU A 71 9.82 -5.34 -23.85
C LEU A 71 9.58 -6.59 -22.99
N GLY A 72 8.58 -6.56 -22.12
CA GLY A 72 8.35 -7.61 -21.10
C GLY A 72 6.89 -7.94 -20.83
N GLY A 73 5.97 -7.45 -21.66
CA GLY A 73 4.54 -7.76 -21.58
C GLY A 73 3.77 -6.97 -20.53
N GLU A 74 2.47 -7.25 -20.46
CA GLU A 74 1.51 -6.51 -19.63
C GLU A 74 1.78 -6.65 -18.12
N THR A 75 2.14 -7.84 -17.64
CA THR A 75 2.43 -8.04 -16.21
C THR A 75 3.63 -7.21 -15.77
N MET A 76 4.72 -7.18 -16.55
CA MET A 76 5.88 -6.33 -16.24
C MET A 76 5.50 -4.84 -16.25
N MET A 77 4.71 -4.41 -17.24
CA MET A 77 4.19 -3.04 -17.30
C MET A 77 3.41 -2.68 -16.04
N ARG A 78 2.51 -3.56 -15.56
CA ARG A 78 1.75 -3.35 -14.32
C ARG A 78 2.66 -3.22 -13.10
N ARG A 79 3.69 -4.07 -12.97
CA ARG A 79 4.68 -3.94 -11.87
C ARG A 79 5.45 -2.62 -11.90
N VAL A 80 5.88 -2.18 -13.09
CA VAL A 80 6.56 -0.89 -13.23
C VAL A 80 5.62 0.27 -12.91
N ARG A 81 4.36 0.24 -13.38
CA ARG A 81 3.34 1.24 -13.04
C ARG A 81 3.15 1.35 -11.54
N HIS A 82 3.02 0.23 -10.83
CA HIS A 82 2.94 0.24 -9.37
C HIS A 82 4.15 0.94 -8.75
N VAL A 83 5.37 0.48 -9.07
CA VAL A 83 6.59 1.00 -8.43
C VAL A 83 6.78 2.50 -8.67
N VAL A 84 6.62 2.95 -9.91
CA VAL A 84 6.81 4.37 -10.26
C VAL A 84 5.77 5.25 -9.56
N THR A 85 4.50 4.85 -9.62
CA THR A 85 3.41 5.65 -9.00
C THR A 85 3.46 5.59 -7.48
N GLU A 86 3.88 4.48 -6.87
CA GLU A 86 4.03 4.36 -5.41
C GLU A 86 5.14 5.28 -4.89
N ILE A 87 6.28 5.36 -5.59
CA ILE A 87 7.35 6.29 -5.24
C ILE A 87 6.85 7.75 -5.24
N ASN A 88 6.03 8.11 -6.23
CA ASN A 88 5.44 9.45 -6.28
C ASN A 88 4.42 9.67 -5.15
N ARG A 89 3.54 8.69 -4.88
CA ARG A 89 2.57 8.76 -3.78
C ARG A 89 3.22 8.97 -2.42
N VAL A 90 4.42 8.43 -2.18
CA VAL A 90 5.15 8.72 -0.92
C VAL A 90 5.47 10.21 -0.79
N ARG A 91 5.86 10.89 -1.87
CA ARG A 91 6.17 12.32 -1.85
C ARG A 91 4.90 13.14 -1.56
N GLU A 92 3.83 12.82 -2.28
CA GLU A 92 2.52 13.46 -2.11
C GLU A 92 1.97 13.25 -0.69
N PHE A 93 2.14 12.05 -0.14
CA PHE A 93 1.66 11.71 1.21
C PHE A 93 2.41 12.49 2.29
N VAL A 94 3.73 12.63 2.14
CA VAL A 94 4.55 13.47 3.05
C VAL A 94 4.11 14.94 2.98
N GLU A 95 3.86 15.46 1.78
CA GLU A 95 3.39 16.83 1.61
C GLU A 95 1.97 17.04 2.20
N ALA A 96 1.06 16.09 1.97
CA ALA A 96 -0.28 16.10 2.53
C ALA A 96 -0.24 16.11 4.07
N PHE A 97 0.56 15.23 4.67
CA PHE A 97 0.74 15.20 6.12
C PHE A 97 1.37 16.47 6.70
N HIS A 98 2.34 17.09 6.00
CA HIS A 98 2.91 18.37 6.42
C HIS A 98 1.89 19.52 6.39
N LYS A 99 0.95 19.48 5.45
CA LYS A 99 -0.13 20.46 5.32
C LYS A 99 -1.36 20.12 6.17
N THR A 100 -1.33 19.01 6.91
CA THR A 100 -2.48 18.48 7.65
C THR A 100 -3.69 18.21 6.73
N ASP A 101 -3.45 17.90 5.46
CA ASP A 101 -4.49 17.47 4.51
C ASP A 101 -4.73 15.96 4.66
N ILE A 102 -5.47 15.62 5.72
CA ILE A 102 -5.73 14.23 6.12
C ILE A 102 -6.60 13.50 5.10
N THR A 103 -7.50 14.22 4.43
CA THR A 103 -8.33 13.68 3.37
C THR A 103 -7.47 13.24 2.18
N LEU A 104 -6.55 14.09 1.71
CA LEU A 104 -5.63 13.72 0.64
C LEU A 104 -4.70 12.58 1.08
N ALA A 105 -4.19 12.61 2.31
CA ALA A 105 -3.33 11.54 2.82
C ALA A 105 -4.06 10.18 2.84
N GLY A 106 -5.32 10.15 3.27
CA GLY A 106 -6.18 8.97 3.22
C GLY A 106 -6.43 8.49 1.79
N GLU A 107 -6.73 9.40 0.86
CA GLU A 107 -6.93 9.05 -0.54
C GLU A 107 -5.66 8.44 -1.18
N LEU A 108 -4.48 8.96 -0.83
CA LEU A 108 -3.20 8.37 -1.26
C LEU A 108 -2.97 6.97 -0.68
N MET A 109 -3.41 6.69 0.55
CA MET A 109 -3.42 5.32 1.08
C MET A 109 -4.34 4.41 0.26
N ASN A 110 -5.52 4.90 -0.12
CA ASN A 110 -6.47 4.12 -0.93
C ASN A 110 -5.90 3.78 -2.31
N GLN A 111 -5.29 4.76 -2.98
CA GLN A 111 -4.64 4.58 -4.28
C GLN A 111 -3.47 3.61 -4.20
N SER A 112 -2.67 3.69 -3.14
CA SER A 112 -1.59 2.74 -2.87
C SER A 112 -2.12 1.31 -2.74
N HIS A 113 -3.20 1.09 -1.97
CA HIS A 113 -3.81 -0.23 -1.85
C HIS A 113 -4.34 -0.76 -3.18
N ASN A 114 -5.07 0.07 -3.92
CA ASN A 114 -5.62 -0.33 -5.22
C ASN A 114 -4.49 -0.70 -6.19
N SER A 115 -3.38 0.04 -6.18
CA SER A 115 -2.19 -0.31 -6.97
C SER A 115 -1.54 -1.62 -6.50
N LEU A 116 -1.48 -1.89 -5.19
CA LEU A 116 -0.99 -3.17 -4.68
C LEU A 116 -1.87 -4.36 -5.10
N ARG A 117 -3.18 -4.17 -5.17
CA ARG A 117 -4.15 -5.18 -5.62
C ARG A 117 -4.10 -5.39 -7.14
N ASP A 118 -4.28 -4.32 -7.90
CA ASP A 118 -4.58 -4.40 -9.33
C ASP A 118 -3.29 -4.47 -10.18
N ASP A 119 -2.25 -3.74 -9.77
CA ASP A 119 -0.99 -3.62 -10.52
C ASP A 119 0.15 -4.47 -9.97
N TYR A 120 0.23 -4.61 -8.64
CA TYR A 120 1.28 -5.41 -8.01
C TYR A 120 0.82 -6.84 -7.71
N GLU A 121 -0.49 -7.06 -7.62
CA GLU A 121 -1.15 -8.34 -7.35
C GLU A 121 -0.53 -9.02 -6.12
N VAL A 122 -0.52 -8.30 -4.99
CA VAL A 122 0.03 -8.79 -3.71
C VAL A 122 -1.00 -8.78 -2.58
N THR A 123 -2.26 -8.48 -2.86
CA THR A 123 -3.33 -8.58 -1.85
C THR A 123 -4.01 -9.95 -1.90
N ILE A 124 -4.86 -10.19 -0.91
CA ILE A 124 -5.70 -11.40 -0.79
C ILE A 124 -7.11 -10.95 -0.36
N PRO A 125 -8.14 -11.80 -0.51
CA PRO A 125 -9.51 -11.44 -0.19
C PRO A 125 -9.70 -10.85 1.21
N GLU A 126 -8.96 -11.34 2.21
CA GLU A 126 -9.01 -10.85 3.59
C GLU A 126 -8.50 -9.40 3.71
N LEU A 127 -7.38 -9.08 3.06
CA LEU A 127 -6.84 -7.72 3.04
C LEU A 127 -7.80 -6.76 2.34
N ASP A 128 -8.30 -7.15 1.17
CA ASP A 128 -9.21 -6.32 0.37
C ASP A 128 -10.53 -6.10 1.13
N THR A 129 -11.07 -7.15 1.76
CA THR A 129 -12.28 -7.06 2.60
C THR A 129 -12.08 -6.10 3.77
N ALA A 130 -10.97 -6.22 4.50
CA ALA A 130 -10.71 -5.36 5.65
C ALA A 130 -10.56 -3.88 5.23
N VAL A 131 -9.89 -3.63 4.10
CA VAL A 131 -9.75 -2.27 3.55
C VAL A 131 -11.10 -1.70 3.12
N ASP A 132 -11.91 -2.47 2.39
CA ASP A 132 -13.22 -2.01 1.91
C ASP A 132 -14.17 -1.72 3.07
N VAL A 133 -14.19 -2.56 4.11
CA VAL A 133 -14.96 -2.28 5.33
C VAL A 133 -14.47 -1.01 6.02
N ALA A 134 -13.16 -0.83 6.19
CA ALA A 134 -12.61 0.37 6.81
C ALA A 134 -13.00 1.65 6.05
N ARG A 135 -12.95 1.63 4.70
CA ARG A 135 -13.39 2.74 3.84
C ARG A 135 -14.88 3.03 4.01
N ASN A 136 -15.72 2.00 3.96
CA ASN A 136 -17.17 2.15 4.10
C ASN A 136 -17.60 2.65 5.48
N GLU A 137 -16.82 2.32 6.52
CA GLU A 137 -17.02 2.78 7.89
C GLU A 137 -16.34 4.12 8.21
N GLY A 138 -15.88 4.85 7.18
CA GLY A 138 -15.44 6.24 7.31
C GLY A 138 -13.98 6.43 7.70
N ALA A 139 -13.10 5.46 7.43
CA ALA A 139 -11.67 5.74 7.43
C ALA A 139 -11.33 6.77 6.34
N TYR A 140 -10.43 7.70 6.65
CA TYR A 140 -9.88 8.62 5.64
C TYR A 140 -9.20 7.84 4.51
N GLY A 141 -8.50 6.76 4.87
CA GLY A 141 -7.92 5.81 3.95
C GLY A 141 -7.44 4.56 4.64
N ALA A 142 -7.39 3.45 3.88
CA ALA A 142 -6.90 2.17 4.37
C ALA A 142 -6.10 1.44 3.30
N ARG A 143 -5.07 0.71 3.73
CA ARG A 143 -4.21 -0.10 2.87
C ARG A 143 -3.59 -1.29 3.60
N MET A 144 -3.26 -2.34 2.86
CA MET A 144 -2.34 -3.37 3.35
C MET A 144 -0.96 -2.77 3.68
N THR A 145 -0.25 -3.36 4.63
CA THR A 145 1.13 -2.98 4.99
C THR A 145 2.05 -4.21 5.00
N GLY A 146 3.34 -4.01 4.72
CA GLY A 146 4.31 -5.10 4.58
C GLY A 146 4.35 -5.70 3.17
N GLY A 147 4.69 -7.00 3.07
CA GLY A 147 4.94 -7.68 1.80
C GLY A 147 3.69 -8.14 1.04
N GLY A 148 2.52 -8.13 1.69
CA GLY A 148 1.27 -8.66 1.13
C GLY A 148 1.14 -10.17 1.31
N PHE A 149 0.24 -10.79 0.54
CA PHE A 149 -0.10 -12.22 0.57
C PHE A 149 -0.65 -12.70 1.93
N GLY A 150 -1.14 -11.77 2.75
CA GLY A 150 -1.51 -11.98 4.14
C GLY A 150 -1.09 -10.81 5.01
N GLY A 151 -1.13 -10.99 6.33
CA GLY A 151 -0.68 -10.00 7.30
C GLY A 151 -1.74 -8.95 7.61
N SER A 152 -1.32 -7.68 7.63
CA SER A 152 -2.12 -6.61 8.22
C SER A 152 -2.52 -5.51 7.24
N ILE A 153 -3.63 -4.85 7.56
CA ILE A 153 -3.96 -3.53 7.03
C ILE A 153 -3.66 -2.45 8.06
N ILE A 154 -3.50 -1.22 7.57
CA ILE A 154 -3.52 0.00 8.37
C ILE A 154 -4.64 0.92 7.84
N ALA A 155 -5.30 1.63 8.74
CA ALA A 155 -6.34 2.61 8.41
C ALA A 155 -6.15 3.89 9.22
N LEU A 156 -6.23 5.04 8.53
CA LEU A 156 -6.22 6.35 9.15
C LEU A 156 -7.65 6.74 9.49
N VAL A 157 -7.94 6.94 10.78
CA VAL A 157 -9.30 7.10 11.30
C VAL A 157 -9.34 8.17 12.38
N ASP A 158 -10.53 8.71 12.67
CA ASP A 158 -10.74 9.45 13.91
C ASP A 158 -10.55 8.52 15.13
N THR A 159 -10.03 9.05 16.24
CA THR A 159 -9.76 8.29 17.47
C THR A 159 -10.98 7.51 18.00
N ASN A 160 -12.20 8.02 17.80
CA ASN A 160 -13.43 7.33 18.24
C ASN A 160 -13.94 6.27 17.25
N ARG A 161 -13.35 6.16 16.05
CA ARG A 161 -13.78 5.22 14.99
C ARG A 161 -12.97 3.93 14.95
N ALA A 162 -11.77 3.88 15.54
CA ALA A 162 -10.90 2.70 15.47
C ALA A 162 -11.57 1.40 15.96
N LYS A 163 -12.16 1.41 17.16
CA LYS A 163 -12.86 0.23 17.71
C LYS A 163 -14.11 -0.17 16.91
N PRO A 164 -15.05 0.74 16.57
CA PRO A 164 -16.17 0.42 15.69
C PRO A 164 -15.74 -0.21 14.35
N ILE A 165 -14.72 0.35 13.70
CA ILE A 165 -14.22 -0.16 12.42
C ILE A 165 -13.63 -1.56 12.59
N ALA A 166 -12.80 -1.78 13.61
CA ALA A 166 -12.23 -3.10 13.89
C ALA A 166 -13.32 -4.16 14.13
N GLN A 167 -14.41 -3.80 14.83
CA GLN A 167 -15.53 -4.70 15.04
C GLN A 167 -16.28 -4.98 13.73
N ALA A 168 -16.54 -3.96 12.91
CA ALA A 168 -17.18 -4.14 11.60
C ALA A 168 -16.37 -5.07 10.68
N ILE A 169 -15.04 -4.96 10.70
CA ILE A 169 -14.14 -5.87 9.97
C ILE A 169 -14.29 -7.30 10.50
N ALA A 170 -14.27 -7.50 11.82
CA ALA A 170 -14.44 -8.82 12.43
C ALA A 170 -15.80 -9.46 12.09
N ASP A 171 -16.88 -8.66 12.10
CA ASP A 171 -18.22 -9.12 11.75
C ASP A 171 -18.31 -9.53 10.27
N GLU A 172 -17.68 -8.77 9.37
CA GLU A 172 -17.64 -9.11 7.94
C GLU A 172 -16.77 -10.34 7.66
N PHE A 173 -15.65 -10.49 8.37
CA PHE A 173 -14.81 -11.68 8.31
C PHE A 173 -15.59 -12.93 8.74
N ALA A 174 -16.40 -12.83 9.80
CA ALA A 174 -17.25 -13.93 10.26
C ALA A 174 -18.30 -14.33 9.21
N LYS A 175 -18.95 -13.36 8.55
CA LYS A 175 -19.91 -13.64 7.45
C LYS A 175 -19.26 -14.34 6.27
N ARG A 176 -18.00 -14.02 5.97
CA ARG A 176 -17.23 -14.59 4.86
C ARG A 176 -16.54 -15.91 5.19
N GLY A 177 -16.58 -16.33 6.46
CA GLY A 177 -15.92 -17.55 6.93
C GLY A 177 -14.40 -17.43 7.06
N PHE A 178 -13.88 -16.21 7.19
CA PHE A 178 -12.46 -15.97 7.44
C PHE A 178 -12.09 -16.19 8.91
N ALA A 179 -10.78 -16.35 9.18
CA ALA A 179 -10.28 -16.36 10.55
C ALA A 179 -10.56 -15.03 11.25
N ALA A 180 -10.82 -15.03 12.55
CA ALA A 180 -11.06 -13.78 13.28
C ALA A 180 -9.81 -12.88 13.26
N PRO A 181 -9.94 -11.60 12.89
CA PRO A 181 -8.81 -10.67 12.85
C PRO A 181 -8.42 -10.20 14.26
N ARG A 182 -7.26 -9.56 14.38
CA ARG A 182 -6.78 -8.91 15.60
C ARG A 182 -6.47 -7.45 15.32
N ALA A 183 -6.92 -6.56 16.19
CA ALA A 183 -6.71 -5.12 16.04
C ALA A 183 -5.81 -4.56 17.15
N LEU A 184 -5.00 -3.58 16.79
CA LEU A 184 -4.21 -2.77 17.71
C LEU A 184 -4.15 -1.33 17.22
N SER A 185 -4.09 -0.41 18.18
CA SER A 185 -3.76 0.98 17.92
C SER A 185 -2.25 1.11 17.79
N ALA A 186 -1.77 1.80 16.77
CA ALA A 186 -0.34 2.04 16.57
C ALA A 186 -0.01 3.53 16.67
N VAL A 187 1.05 3.83 17.43
CA VAL A 187 1.68 5.15 17.48
C VAL A 187 3.14 5.02 17.07
N PRO A 188 3.71 5.99 16.33
CA PRO A 188 5.16 6.04 16.11
C PRO A 188 5.87 6.03 17.47
N SER A 189 6.73 5.03 17.69
CA SER A 189 7.43 4.79 18.96
C SER A 189 8.94 4.86 18.79
N SER A 190 9.69 4.77 19.90
CA SER A 190 11.15 4.72 19.87
C SER A 190 11.67 3.53 19.08
N SER A 191 12.88 3.66 18.54
CA SER A 191 13.59 2.52 17.92
C SER A 191 13.83 1.41 18.94
N GLY A 192 13.98 0.17 18.46
CA GLY A 192 14.38 -0.94 19.31
C GLY A 192 15.71 -0.68 20.03
N GLU A 193 15.74 -0.94 21.34
CA GLU A 193 16.91 -0.75 22.19
C GLU A 193 17.25 -2.03 22.97
N ARG A 194 18.50 -2.13 23.42
CA ARG A 194 18.95 -3.26 24.25
C ARG A 194 18.51 -3.02 25.70
N ILE A 195 17.72 -3.94 26.24
CA ILE A 195 17.43 -3.99 27.68
C ILE A 195 18.61 -4.70 28.37
N LEU A 196 19.29 -3.98 29.25
CA LEU A 196 20.42 -4.47 30.05
C LEU A 196 19.96 -5.17 31.33
#